data_AF-A0A832X9B2-F1
#
_entry.id   AF-A0A832X9B2-F1
#
_cell.length_a   1.000
_cell.length_b   1.000
_cell.length_c   1.000
_cell.angle_alpha   90.00
_cell.angle_beta   90.00
_cell.angle_gamma   90.00
#
_symmetry.space_group_name_H-M   'P 1'
#
loop_
_entity.id
_entity.type
_entity.pdbx_description
1 polymer ?
#
loop_
_entity_poly.entity_id
_entity_poly.type
_entity_poly.pdbx_seq_one_letter_code
_entity_poly.pdbx_strand_id
1 'polypeptide(L)'
;MEASVSAAVNVSILAMSVIFTVLVILIFTIKALVKLIPYEAPPPARKVSSSRPPGQDDQVAAITATLAAHMGKRPDEFRIINIQSR
;
A
#
# COMPACT_ATOMS: atom_id res chain seq x y z
N MET A 1 14.84 53.20 -4.44
CA MET A 1 15.31 51.80 -4.48
C MET A 1 14.92 51.04 -3.20
N GLU A 2 14.95 51.68 -2.03
CA GLU A 2 14.51 51.09 -0.73
C GLU A 2 13.08 50.53 -0.69
N ALA A 3 12.10 51.22 -1.31
CA ALA A 3 10.70 50.79 -1.30
C ALA A 3 10.49 49.42 -1.99
N SER A 4 11.27 49.13 -3.04
CA SER A 4 11.21 47.86 -3.77
C SER A 4 11.79 46.71 -2.95
N VAL A 5 12.83 46.98 -2.15
CA VAL A 5 13.46 45.98 -1.27
C VAL A 5 12.50 45.61 -0.13
N SER A 6 11.88 46.60 0.52
CA SER A 6 10.91 46.35 1.60
C SER A 6 9.69 45.56 1.11
N ALA A 7 9.17 45.89 -0.08
CA ALA A 7 8.09 45.12 -0.70
C ALA A 7 8.51 43.68 -1.01
N ALA A 8 9.71 43.47 -1.56
CA ALA A 8 10.22 42.13 -1.85
C ALA A 8 10.39 41.28 -0.58
N VAL A 9 10.86 41.87 0.52
CA VAL A 9 10.98 41.18 1.81
C VAL A 9 9.61 40.76 2.34
N ASN A 10 8.60 41.63 2.28
CA ASN A 10 7.24 41.27 2.70
C ASN A 10 6.65 40.12 1.89
N VAL A 11 6.83 40.14 0.56
CA VAL A 11 6.37 39.06 -0.32
C VAL A 11 7.11 37.76 -0.01
N SER A 12 8.42 37.82 0.24
CA SER A 12 9.22 36.64 0.63
C SER A 12 8.73 36.02 1.93
N ILE A 13 8.49 36.83 2.97
CA ILE A 13 7.98 36.36 4.26
C ILE A 13 6.60 35.72 4.08
N LEU A 14 5.72 36.36 3.30
CA LEU A 14 4.39 35.82 3.01
C LEU A 14 4.49 34.47 2.29
N ALA A 15 5.34 34.36 1.29
CA ALA A 15 5.54 33.12 0.54
C ALA A 15 6.07 31.99 1.43
N MET A 16 7.10 32.26 2.24
CA MET A 16 7.66 31.29 3.18
C MET A 16 6.62 30.83 4.21
N SER A 17 5.82 31.76 4.72
CA SER A 17 4.73 31.45 5.65
C SER A 17 3.66 30.57 4.99
N VAL A 18 3.19 30.92 3.79
CA VAL A 18 2.17 30.13 3.07
C VAL A 18 2.68 28.73 2.74
N ILE A 19 3.91 28.59 2.23
CA ILE A 19 4.50 27.27 1.93
C ILE A 19 4.51 26.42 3.20
N PHE A 20 5.01 26.96 4.31
CA PHE A 20 5.08 26.23 5.56
C PHE A 20 3.69 25.83 6.07
N THR A 21 2.72 26.74 6.04
CA THR A 21 1.33 26.47 6.45
C THR A 21 0.70 25.36 5.60
N VAL A 22 0.88 25.39 4.28
CA VAL A 22 0.37 24.36 3.36
C VAL A 22 0.99 23.00 3.69
N LEU A 23 2.31 22.93 3.89
CA LEU A 23 2.99 21.69 4.27
C LEU A 23 2.48 21.13 5.60
N VAL A 24 2.31 22.00 6.61
CA VAL A 24 1.77 21.61 7.91
C VAL A 24 0.35 21.05 7.77
N ILE A 25 -0.53 21.72 7.01
CA ILE A 25 -1.90 21.27 6.78
C ILE A 25 -1.93 19.91 6.07
N LEU A 26 -1.10 19.72 5.03
CA LEU A 26 -1.01 18.45 4.31
C LEU A 26 -0.61 17.30 5.24
N ILE A 27 0.49 17.47 5.97
CA ILE A 27 0.98 16.44 6.89
C ILE A 27 -0.04 16.18 8.00
N PHE A 28 -0.64 17.23 8.54
CA PHE A 28 -1.66 17.12 9.56
C PHE A 28 -2.88 16.33 9.05
N THR A 29 -3.33 16.61 7.83
CA THR A 29 -4.45 15.92 7.20
C THR A 29 -4.13 14.43 7.01
N ILE A 30 -2.93 14.09 6.53
CA ILE A 30 -2.50 12.69 6.39
C ILE A 30 -2.49 12.00 7.77
N LYS A 31 -1.93 12.64 8.80
CA LYS A 31 -1.93 12.08 10.17
C LYS A 31 -3.33 11.89 10.73
N ALA A 32 -4.24 12.84 10.46
CA ALA A 32 -5.63 12.75 10.87
C ALA A 32 -6.34 11.60 10.15
N LEU A 33 -6.15 11.44 8.84
CA LEU A 33 -6.71 10.34 8.05
C LEU A 33 -6.21 8.97 8.54
N VAL A 34 -4.92 8.85 8.84
CA VAL A 34 -4.34 7.60 9.38
C VAL A 34 -4.91 7.27 10.76
N LYS A 35 -5.22 8.28 11.59
CA LYS A 35 -5.85 8.05 12.89
C LYS A 35 -7.35 7.75 12.79
N LEU A 36 -8.05 8.33 11.82
CA LEU A 36 -9.48 8.15 11.64
C LEU A 36 -9.81 6.81 10.94
N ILE A 37 -8.97 6.41 9.98
CA ILE A 37 -9.09 5.16 9.24
C ILE A 37 -7.77 4.40 9.40
N PRO A 38 -7.53 3.82 10.58
CA PRO A 38 -6.34 3.00 10.80
C PRO A 38 -6.37 1.82 9.82
N TYR A 39 -5.27 1.65 9.09
CA TYR A 39 -5.11 0.50 8.22
C TYR A 39 -4.99 -0.77 9.07
N GLU A 40 -6.05 -1.56 9.13
CA GLU A 40 -5.94 -2.96 9.58
C GLU A 40 -5.34 -3.77 8.44
N ALA A 41 -4.08 -4.15 8.60
CA ALA A 41 -3.49 -5.17 7.76
C ALA A 41 -4.27 -6.48 7.99
N PRO A 42 -4.79 -7.14 6.94
CA PRO A 42 -5.44 -8.43 7.08
C PRO A 42 -4.49 -9.39 7.81
N PRO A 43 -4.97 -10.16 8.81
CA PRO A 43 -4.10 -11.04 9.57
C PRO A 43 -3.39 -12.01 8.62
N PRO A 44 -2.07 -12.24 8.81
CA PRO A 44 -1.35 -13.22 8.02
C PRO A 44 -2.07 -14.56 8.15
N ALA A 45 -2.46 -15.15 7.02
CA ALA A 45 -3.22 -16.39 6.99
C ALA A 45 -2.54 -17.41 7.91
N ARG A 46 -3.26 -17.79 8.98
CA ARG A 46 -2.83 -18.82 9.93
C ARG A 46 -2.56 -20.06 9.10
N LYS A 47 -1.28 -20.45 8.97
CA LYS A 47 -0.91 -21.75 8.40
C LYS A 47 -1.57 -22.80 9.28
N VAL A 48 -2.67 -23.36 8.78
CA VAL A 48 -3.31 -24.51 9.40
C VAL A 48 -2.27 -25.60 9.37
N SER A 49 -1.80 -26.00 10.55
CA SER A 49 -0.89 -27.14 10.72
C SER A 49 -1.62 -28.40 10.27
N SER A 50 -1.58 -28.69 8.96
CA SER A 50 -1.91 -29.99 8.43
C SER A 50 -0.60 -30.77 8.29
N SER A 51 -0.56 -31.91 8.94
CA SER A 51 0.56 -32.85 9.00
C SER A 51 0.79 -33.57 7.66
N ARG A 52 1.22 -32.84 6.62
CA ARG A 52 1.51 -33.41 5.28
C ARG A 52 2.69 -32.65 4.64
N PRO A 53 3.61 -33.33 3.92
CA PRO A 53 4.94 -32.80 3.62
C PRO A 53 4.90 -31.38 3.02
N PRO A 54 5.64 -30.43 3.61
CA PRO A 54 5.56 -29.02 3.28
C PRO A 54 6.35 -28.77 2.00
N GLY A 55 5.67 -28.44 0.91
CA GLY A 55 6.35 -27.94 -0.28
C GLY A 55 5.55 -28.02 -1.57
N GLN A 56 4.76 -29.08 -1.77
CA GLN A 56 4.07 -29.29 -3.04
C GLN A 56 2.71 -28.57 -3.10
N ASP A 57 1.92 -28.67 -2.03
CA ASP A 57 0.58 -28.06 -1.98
C ASP A 57 0.64 -26.52 -1.89
N ASP A 58 1.66 -25.98 -1.22
CA ASP A 58 1.89 -24.54 -1.13
C ASP A 58 2.20 -23.92 -2.51
N GLN A 59 2.98 -24.63 -3.33
CA GLN A 59 3.29 -24.20 -4.69
C GLN A 59 2.05 -24.29 -5.59
N VAL A 60 1.27 -25.37 -5.49
CA VAL A 60 0.02 -25.54 -6.23
C VAL A 60 -1.02 -24.49 -5.84
N ALA A 61 -1.13 -24.15 -4.54
CA ALA A 61 -2.03 -23.13 -4.05
C ALA A 61 -1.61 -21.72 -4.49
N ALA A 62 -0.32 -21.40 -4.48
CA ALA A 62 0.20 -20.14 -4.99
C ALA A 62 -0.02 -20.00 -6.51
N ILE A 63 0.22 -21.06 -7.28
CA ILE A 63 -0.03 -21.08 -8.74
C ILE A 63 -1.53 -20.93 -9.01
N THR A 64 -2.38 -21.67 -8.29
CA THR A 64 -3.83 -21.58 -8.47
C THR A 64 -4.36 -20.20 -8.09
N ALA A 65 -3.88 -19.61 -7.00
CA ALA A 65 -4.30 -18.27 -6.56
C ALA A 65 -3.87 -17.17 -7.54
N THR A 66 -2.63 -17.23 -8.03
CA THR A 66 -2.13 -16.28 -9.03
C THR A 66 -2.83 -16.45 -10.39
N LEU A 67 -3.07 -17.68 -10.82
CA LEU A 67 -3.80 -17.98 -12.05
C LEU A 67 -5.27 -17.54 -11.96
N ALA A 68 -5.94 -17.80 -10.83
CA ALA A 68 -7.31 -17.38 -10.58
C ALA A 68 -7.45 -15.86 -10.55
N ALA A 69 -6.49 -15.17 -9.93
CA ALA A 69 -6.45 -13.70 -9.90
C ALA A 69 -6.21 -13.10 -11.30
N HIS A 70 -5.33 -13.71 -12.11
CA HIS A 70 -5.05 -13.25 -13.48
C HIS A 70 -6.19 -13.52 -14.46
N MET A 71 -6.91 -14.63 -14.30
CA MET A 71 -8.00 -15.05 -15.18
C MET A 71 -9.38 -14.56 -14.73
N GLY A 72 -9.49 -13.89 -13.58
CA GLY A 72 -10.78 -13.46 -12.99
C GLY A 72 -11.76 -14.59 -12.70
N LYS A 73 -11.29 -15.85 -12.68
CA LYS A 73 -12.09 -17.06 -12.50
C LYS A 73 -11.88 -17.62 -11.09
N ARG A 74 -12.91 -18.29 -10.56
CA ARG A 74 -12.88 -18.83 -9.20
C ARG A 74 -11.83 -19.96 -9.10
N PRO A 75 -11.01 -19.99 -8.04
CA PRO A 75 -10.02 -21.05 -7.81
C PRO A 75 -10.60 -22.48 -7.83
N ASP A 76 -11.91 -22.61 -7.58
CA ASP A 76 -12.65 -23.87 -7.53
C ASP A 76 -12.85 -24.53 -8.91
N GLU A 77 -12.67 -23.76 -10.00
CA GLU A 77 -12.73 -24.27 -11.38
C GLU A 77 -11.36 -24.79 -11.86
N PHE A 78 -10.29 -24.52 -11.12
CA PHE A 78 -8.91 -24.89 -11.48
C PHE A 78 -8.40 -25.99 -10.55
N ARG A 79 -8.33 -27.22 -11.07
CA ARG A 79 -7.68 -28.34 -10.40
C ARG A 79 -6.37 -28.66 -11.09
N ILE A 80 -5.26 -28.26 -10.47
CA ILE A 80 -3.91 -28.65 -10.92
C ILE A 80 -3.70 -30.11 -10.52
N ILE A 81 -3.81 -31.02 -11.49
CA ILE A 81 -3.71 -32.47 -11.28
C ILE A 81 -2.28 -33.01 -11.29
N ASN A 82 -1.32 -32.29 -11.87
CA ASN A 82 0.08 -32.72 -11.93
C ASN A 82 1.03 -31.53 -12.19
N ILE A 83 2.17 -31.50 -11.50
CA ILE A 83 3.27 -30.56 -11.75
C ILE A 83 4.52 -31.39 -12.01
N GLN A 84 4.92 -31.50 -13.28
CA GLN A 84 6.21 -32.09 -13.65
C GLN A 84 7.30 -31.03 -13.54
N SER A 85 8.16 -31.18 -12.53
CA SER A 85 9.44 -30.48 -12.48
C SER A 85 10.41 -31.20 -13.42
N ARG A 86 10.96 -30.47 -14.39
CA ARG A 86 12.02 -30.97 -15.29
C ARG A 86 13.37 -30.93 -14.61
#